data_AF-A0A3M2L523-F1
#
_entry.id   AF-A0A3M2L523-F1
#
_cell.length_a   1.000
_cell.length_b   1.000
_cell.length_c   1.000
_cell.angle_alpha   90.00
_cell.angle_beta   90.00
_cell.angle_gamma   90.00
#
_symmetry.space_group_name_H-M   'P 1'
#
loop_
_entity.id
_entity.type
_entity.pdbx_description
1 polymer ?
#
loop_
_entity_poly.entity_id
_entity_poly.type
_entity_poly.pdbx_seq_one_letter_code
_entity_poly.pdbx_strand_id
1 'polypeptide(L)'
;MGINLTSQQVVAAAADDRLVNIVSAPGSGKTTVAAERFGYLHHKDPDGRRGVIGMSFNRTAVGELRSRIAARWGRQAFAFPNLVTTIDDFHVRTMKYLLRCGLLRWPNGHHDMEVIDDYSSKSGYQLIEVNGWLRIASCKLDGTVFSDSVRVKKPTYGLGRAGDHRPVLEAGCVSHDDVRQILQAAMKLNGVQDAIDDWMVKNYRHVVVDEVYDADELDLRVASRSATLGIGVTVVGDPWQVLYDWRGATPQKVKSNLLDRHEFRRFHQSESFRFKTTQMQELTDRLRAGKSVKLPSIASDTIDIALARHWMELWNVGDNILPLAFRSLFTSEIDAILCLLLDIVIGSKLGLSAFGRQNALTRLGLTDEALAGFRDTVLRPALADLVADVPAGTVLEGLRARAGEYGRRRPRKAKNDSIREGELEHLRVRLKRHVLVPGLTVHQAKGREWNHVGVVLSVGQERMLDDGLRELEPEHCVLYVALTRAKYSCGVLRNPHELGI
;
A
#
# COMPACT_ATOMS: atom_id res chain seq x y z
N MET A 1 15.61 -9.17 25.64
CA MET A 1 16.04 -7.75 25.72
C MET A 1 14.83 -6.91 26.08
N GLY A 2 14.89 -6.14 27.17
CA GLY A 2 13.80 -5.22 27.51
C GLY A 2 13.68 -4.11 26.47
N ILE A 3 12.45 -3.77 26.07
CA ILE A 3 12.18 -2.66 25.15
C ILE A 3 12.31 -1.35 25.95
N ASN A 4 13.37 -0.58 25.70
CA ASN A 4 13.52 0.77 26.25
C ASN A 4 12.65 1.74 25.44
N LEU A 5 11.67 2.34 26.11
CA LEU A 5 10.84 3.42 25.56
C LEU A 5 11.48 4.77 25.89
N THR A 6 11.32 5.75 25.01
CA THR A 6 11.67 7.15 25.35
C THR A 6 10.64 7.72 26.34
N SER A 7 10.99 8.79 27.04
CA SER A 7 10.04 9.50 27.91
C SER A 7 8.81 9.99 27.13
N GLN A 8 8.99 10.43 25.88
CA GLN A 8 7.87 10.81 25.01
C GLN A 8 6.94 9.62 24.76
N GLN A 9 7.50 8.45 24.46
CA GLN A 9 6.71 7.25 24.17
C GLN A 9 5.96 6.76 25.42
N VAL A 10 6.61 6.78 26.59
CA VAL A 10 5.99 6.41 27.87
C VAL A 10 4.79 7.30 28.17
N VAL A 11 4.97 8.62 28.09
CA VAL A 11 3.91 9.59 28.39
C VAL A 11 2.73 9.42 27.44
N ALA A 12 2.97 9.23 26.14
CA ALA A 12 1.89 9.05 25.17
C ALA A 12 1.17 7.70 25.32
N ALA A 13 1.90 6.61 25.59
CA ALA A 13 1.32 5.28 25.79
C ALA A 13 0.50 5.19 27.09
N ALA A 14 0.98 5.82 28.17
CA ALA A 14 0.35 5.78 29.48
C ALA A 14 -0.66 6.94 29.73
N ALA A 15 -0.96 7.76 28.72
CA ALA A 15 -1.85 8.92 28.86
C ALA A 15 -3.23 8.53 29.43
N ASP A 16 -3.71 9.23 30.44
CA ASP A 16 -5.02 8.91 31.05
C ASP A 16 -6.20 9.47 30.26
N ASP A 17 -5.92 10.34 29.28
CA ASP A 17 -6.91 10.92 28.39
C ASP A 17 -7.68 9.84 27.62
N ARG A 18 -8.99 10.03 27.54
CA ARG A 18 -9.88 9.15 26.77
C ARG A 18 -9.62 9.24 25.27
N LEU A 19 -9.34 10.44 24.78
CA LEU A 19 -9.11 10.74 23.37
C LEU A 19 -7.66 11.21 23.17
N VAL A 20 -6.85 10.41 22.48
CA VAL A 20 -5.41 10.61 22.33
C VAL A 20 -5.02 10.63 20.86
N ASN A 21 -4.26 11.64 20.44
CA ASN A 21 -3.69 11.75 19.10
C ASN A 21 -2.16 11.74 19.18
N ILE A 22 -1.52 10.70 18.68
CA ILE A 22 -0.06 10.52 18.73
C ILE A 22 0.52 10.76 17.34
N VAL A 23 1.11 11.93 17.15
CA VAL A 23 1.76 12.32 15.89
C VAL A 23 3.22 11.93 15.96
N SER A 24 3.62 10.98 15.12
CA SER A 24 4.89 10.29 15.27
C SER A 24 5.79 10.43 14.06
N ALA A 25 7.04 10.83 14.27
CA ALA A 25 8.03 11.01 13.21
C ALA A 25 8.45 9.68 12.54
N PRO A 26 9.01 9.69 11.33
CA PRO A 26 9.58 8.51 10.71
C PRO A 26 10.61 7.86 11.63
N GLY A 27 10.49 6.57 11.90
CA GLY A 27 11.44 5.86 12.78
C GLY A 27 11.31 6.17 14.27
N SER A 28 10.27 6.89 14.72
CA SER A 28 10.01 7.15 16.16
C SER A 28 9.36 5.99 16.90
N GLY A 29 9.08 4.87 16.22
CA GLY A 29 8.44 3.70 16.83
C GLY A 29 6.92 3.81 16.98
N LYS A 30 6.22 4.35 15.98
CA LYS A 30 4.74 4.51 15.96
C LYS A 30 4.00 3.24 16.43
N THR A 31 4.27 2.12 15.79
CA THR A 31 3.67 0.81 16.12
C THR A 31 4.12 0.29 17.49
N THR A 32 5.28 0.72 18.01
CA THR A 32 5.67 0.43 19.41
C THR A 32 4.73 1.17 20.34
N VAL A 33 4.57 2.48 20.17
CA VAL A 33 3.66 3.26 21.02
C VAL A 33 2.22 2.76 20.95
N ALA A 34 1.74 2.36 19.76
CA ALA A 34 0.43 1.73 19.61
C ALA A 34 0.31 0.40 20.40
N ALA A 35 1.34 -0.44 20.36
CA ALA A 35 1.40 -1.69 21.13
C ALA A 35 1.42 -1.44 22.66
N GLU A 36 2.22 -0.46 23.10
CA GLU A 36 2.27 -0.05 24.50
C GLU A 36 0.95 0.51 24.98
N ARG A 37 0.33 1.36 24.17
CA ARG A 37 -0.97 1.96 24.47
C ARG A 37 -2.04 0.88 24.61
N PHE A 38 -2.09 -0.07 23.69
CA PHE A 38 -3.00 -1.22 23.77
C PHE A 38 -2.80 -2.00 25.07
N GLY A 39 -1.56 -2.38 25.38
CA GLY A 39 -1.24 -3.18 26.56
C GLY A 39 -1.51 -2.46 27.88
N TYR A 40 -1.19 -1.17 27.96
CA TYR A 40 -1.51 -0.31 29.10
C TYR A 40 -3.02 -0.21 29.32
N LEU A 41 -3.79 0.09 28.28
CA LEU A 41 -5.24 0.20 28.37
C LEU A 41 -5.90 -1.13 28.76
N HIS A 42 -5.35 -2.25 28.28
CA HIS A 42 -5.80 -3.58 28.69
C HIS A 42 -5.57 -3.83 30.19
N HIS A 43 -4.39 -3.53 30.71
CA HIS A 43 -4.05 -3.78 32.13
C HIS A 43 -4.71 -2.78 33.09
N LYS A 44 -5.07 -1.58 32.61
CA LYS A 44 -5.74 -0.56 33.42
C LYS A 44 -7.21 -0.91 33.70
N ASP A 45 -7.79 -1.91 33.04
CA ASP A 45 -9.20 -2.26 33.18
C ASP A 45 -9.46 -3.16 34.40
N PRO A 46 -10.13 -2.67 35.47
CA PRO A 46 -10.33 -3.44 36.70
C PRO A 46 -11.37 -4.57 36.54
N ASP A 47 -12.32 -4.42 35.61
CA ASP A 47 -13.47 -5.33 35.49
C ASP A 47 -13.29 -6.38 34.37
N GLY A 48 -12.44 -6.12 33.36
CA GLY A 48 -12.12 -7.04 32.26
C GLY A 48 -13.29 -7.37 31.32
N ARG A 49 -14.45 -6.72 31.46
CA ARG A 49 -15.69 -7.05 30.75
C ARG A 49 -15.78 -6.47 29.33
N ARG A 50 -15.04 -5.39 29.05
CA ARG A 50 -15.02 -4.70 27.75
C ARG A 50 -13.59 -4.61 27.22
N GLY A 51 -13.40 -4.97 25.95
CA GLY A 51 -12.08 -5.14 25.36
C GLY A 51 -11.46 -3.84 24.85
N VAL A 52 -10.17 -3.95 24.52
CA VAL A 52 -9.43 -2.97 23.72
C VAL A 52 -9.34 -3.49 22.28
N ILE A 53 -9.63 -2.64 21.30
CA ILE A 53 -9.36 -2.93 19.89
C ILE A 53 -8.06 -2.25 19.47
N GLY A 54 -7.13 -3.00 18.90
CA GLY A 54 -5.98 -2.48 18.15
C GLY A 54 -6.19 -2.72 16.65
N MET A 55 -6.21 -1.66 15.85
CA MET A 55 -6.44 -1.73 14.41
C MET A 55 -5.26 -1.18 13.61
N SER A 56 -5.03 -1.78 12.45
CA SER A 56 -4.09 -1.28 11.44
C SER A 56 -4.60 -1.65 10.03
N PHE A 57 -3.91 -1.18 8.97
CA PHE A 57 -4.42 -1.24 7.60
C PHE A 57 -4.13 -2.53 6.84
N ASN A 58 -3.10 -3.27 7.24
CA ASN A 58 -2.72 -4.47 6.50
C ASN A 58 -2.28 -5.59 7.46
N ARG A 59 -2.33 -6.84 6.96
CA ARG A 59 -2.02 -8.04 7.73
C ARG A 59 -0.58 -8.03 8.29
N THR A 60 0.36 -7.41 7.58
CA THR A 60 1.76 -7.30 8.05
C THR A 60 1.87 -6.38 9.26
N ALA A 61 1.26 -5.20 9.21
CA ALA A 61 1.24 -4.23 10.31
C ALA A 61 0.49 -4.76 11.52
N VAL A 62 -0.61 -5.50 11.31
CA VAL A 62 -1.31 -6.23 12.39
C VAL A 62 -0.41 -7.32 12.99
N GLY A 63 0.29 -8.09 12.16
CA GLY A 63 1.25 -9.10 12.61
C GLY A 63 2.37 -8.49 13.46
N GLU A 64 2.89 -7.34 13.06
CA GLU A 64 3.88 -6.57 13.82
C GLU A 64 3.32 -6.06 15.15
N LEU A 65 2.14 -5.44 15.14
CA LEU A 65 1.45 -4.96 16.34
C LEU A 65 1.20 -6.11 17.33
N ARG A 66 0.68 -7.25 16.86
CA ARG A 66 0.48 -8.46 17.67
C ARG A 66 1.80 -8.99 18.23
N SER A 67 2.85 -9.04 17.42
CA SER A 67 4.15 -9.54 17.87
C SER A 67 4.72 -8.67 19.01
N ARG A 68 4.59 -7.35 18.91
CA ARG A 68 5.05 -6.40 19.94
C ARG A 68 4.22 -6.50 21.22
N ILE A 69 2.90 -6.55 21.10
CA ILE A 69 2.01 -6.75 22.25
C ILE A 69 2.34 -8.07 22.96
N ALA A 70 2.48 -9.16 22.22
CA ALA A 70 2.78 -10.49 22.77
C ALA A 70 4.12 -10.51 23.51
N ALA A 71 5.15 -9.87 22.93
CA ALA A 71 6.50 -9.84 23.48
C ALA A 71 6.57 -9.08 24.80
N ARG A 72 5.74 -8.05 24.99
CA ARG A 72 5.81 -7.19 26.18
C ARG A 72 4.72 -7.44 27.22
N TRP A 73 3.49 -7.63 26.77
CA TRP A 73 2.30 -7.74 27.61
C TRP A 73 1.77 -9.18 27.69
N GLY A 74 2.43 -10.13 27.01
CA GLY A 74 2.06 -11.53 26.99
C GLY A 74 0.89 -11.83 26.04
N ARG A 75 0.70 -13.11 25.72
CA ARG A 75 -0.37 -13.57 24.81
C ARG A 75 -1.78 -13.42 25.40
N GLN A 76 -1.90 -13.31 26.72
CA GLN A 76 -3.18 -13.09 27.40
C GLN A 76 -3.82 -11.74 27.05
N ALA A 77 -3.02 -10.77 26.59
CA ALA A 77 -3.53 -9.49 26.09
C ALA A 77 -4.45 -9.64 24.86
N PHE A 78 -4.47 -10.79 24.20
CA PHE A 78 -5.40 -11.09 23.09
C PHE A 78 -6.61 -11.92 23.51
N ALA A 79 -6.74 -12.27 24.78
CA ALA A 79 -7.91 -12.99 25.26
C ALA A 79 -9.17 -12.14 25.03
N PHE A 80 -10.29 -12.81 24.78
CA PHE A 80 -11.59 -12.15 24.74
C PHE A 80 -11.77 -11.32 26.02
N PRO A 81 -12.25 -10.06 25.92
CA PRO A 81 -12.86 -9.40 24.75
C PRO A 81 -11.92 -8.57 23.86
N ASN A 82 -10.61 -8.66 24.03
CA ASN A 82 -9.66 -7.86 23.24
C ASN A 82 -9.56 -8.32 21.78
N LEU A 83 -9.26 -7.38 20.89
CA LEU A 83 -9.15 -7.63 19.46
C LEU A 83 -7.97 -6.87 18.85
N VAL A 84 -7.11 -7.56 18.12
CA VAL A 84 -6.06 -6.93 17.29
C VAL A 84 -6.22 -7.43 15.86
N THR A 85 -6.62 -6.53 14.95
CA THR A 85 -7.20 -6.88 13.64
C THR A 85 -6.89 -5.83 12.58
N THR A 86 -7.08 -6.15 11.29
CA THR A 86 -7.14 -5.12 10.26
C THR A 86 -8.47 -4.38 10.36
N ILE A 87 -8.53 -3.14 9.84
CA ILE A 87 -9.80 -2.42 9.75
C ILE A 87 -10.78 -3.17 8.81
N ASP A 88 -10.29 -3.75 7.71
CA ASP A 88 -11.14 -4.57 6.82
C ASP A 88 -11.75 -5.79 7.51
N ASP A 89 -10.97 -6.50 8.31
CA ASP A 89 -11.48 -7.64 9.09
C ASP A 89 -12.48 -7.17 10.17
N PHE A 90 -12.32 -5.96 10.69
CA PHE A 90 -13.31 -5.34 11.58
C PHE A 90 -14.62 -4.99 10.84
N HIS A 91 -14.54 -4.50 9.61
CA HIS A 91 -15.70 -4.29 8.73
C HIS A 91 -16.41 -5.60 8.41
N VAL A 92 -15.67 -6.66 8.10
CA VAL A 92 -16.22 -8.02 7.91
C VAL A 92 -16.98 -8.48 9.16
N ARG A 93 -16.40 -8.29 10.37
CA ARG A 93 -17.08 -8.62 11.64
C ARG A 93 -18.36 -7.80 11.84
N THR A 94 -18.32 -6.53 11.51
CA THR A 94 -19.48 -5.61 11.57
C THR A 94 -20.59 -6.11 10.65
N MET A 95 -20.25 -6.48 9.43
CA MET A 95 -21.21 -7.02 8.45
C MET A 95 -21.79 -8.37 8.90
N LYS A 96 -20.98 -9.29 9.43
CA LYS A 96 -21.47 -10.56 10.02
C LYS A 96 -22.40 -10.32 11.20
N TYR A 97 -22.13 -9.30 12.02
CA TYR A 97 -23.02 -8.90 13.10
C TYR A 97 -24.37 -8.40 12.56
N LEU A 98 -24.38 -7.52 11.55
CA LEU A 98 -25.62 -7.03 10.93
C LEU A 98 -26.45 -8.15 10.26
N LEU A 99 -25.81 -9.15 9.66
CA LEU A 99 -26.47 -10.34 9.12
C LEU A 99 -27.14 -11.16 10.23
N ARG A 100 -26.45 -11.38 11.36
CA ARG A 100 -27.02 -12.10 12.52
C ARG A 100 -28.18 -11.36 13.18
N CYS A 101 -28.15 -10.03 13.17
CA CYS A 101 -29.25 -9.19 13.66
C CYS A 101 -30.42 -9.10 12.66
N GLY A 102 -30.30 -9.64 11.45
CA GLY A 102 -31.32 -9.56 10.39
C GLY A 102 -31.47 -8.17 9.75
N LEU A 103 -30.56 -7.24 10.06
CA LEU A 103 -30.53 -5.88 9.48
C LEU A 103 -29.96 -5.89 8.06
N LEU A 104 -29.11 -6.86 7.76
CA LEU A 104 -28.73 -7.23 6.40
C LEU A 104 -29.26 -8.62 6.09
N ARG A 105 -29.63 -8.84 4.83
CA ARG A 105 -30.05 -10.15 4.31
C ARG A 105 -29.20 -10.53 3.11
N TRP A 106 -28.51 -11.66 3.22
CA TRP A 106 -27.75 -12.19 2.11
C TRP A 106 -28.67 -13.00 1.17
N PRO A 107 -28.43 -13.00 -0.16
CA PRO A 107 -29.10 -13.92 -1.08
C PRO A 107 -29.08 -15.36 -0.57
N ASN A 108 -30.13 -16.14 -0.82
CA ASN A 108 -30.24 -17.55 -0.39
C ASN A 108 -30.11 -17.80 1.12
N GLY A 109 -30.24 -16.76 1.98
CA GLY A 109 -30.29 -16.93 3.42
C GLY A 109 -28.94 -17.23 4.09
N HIS A 110 -27.81 -16.95 3.43
CA HIS A 110 -26.50 -17.11 4.07
C HIS A 110 -26.36 -16.20 5.29
N HIS A 111 -25.86 -16.75 6.39
CA HIS A 111 -25.53 -16.02 7.62
C HIS A 111 -24.03 -15.81 7.83
N ASP A 112 -23.23 -16.34 6.91
CA ASP A 112 -21.79 -16.14 6.84
C ASP A 112 -21.37 -15.90 5.39
N MET A 113 -20.17 -15.35 5.20
CA MET A 113 -19.60 -15.12 3.86
C MET A 113 -18.11 -15.43 3.81
N GLU A 114 -17.70 -15.99 2.67
CA GLU A 114 -16.30 -16.09 2.26
C GLU A 114 -15.88 -14.73 1.68
N VAL A 115 -14.87 -14.11 2.31
CA VAL A 115 -14.31 -12.85 1.84
C VAL A 115 -13.01 -13.13 1.11
N ILE A 116 -12.95 -12.72 -0.15
CA ILE A 116 -11.78 -12.88 -1.03
C ILE A 116 -11.13 -11.52 -1.31
N ASP A 117 -9.84 -11.55 -1.68
CA ASP A 117 -9.09 -10.32 -1.97
C ASP A 117 -9.64 -9.61 -3.23
N ASP A 118 -9.93 -10.36 -4.28
CA ASP A 118 -10.58 -9.88 -5.50
C ASP A 118 -11.25 -11.03 -6.29
N TYR A 119 -11.90 -10.68 -7.40
CA TYR A 119 -12.56 -11.65 -8.28
C TYR A 119 -11.66 -12.31 -9.33
N SER A 120 -10.32 -12.22 -9.23
CA SER A 120 -9.39 -12.70 -10.24
C SER A 120 -9.48 -14.20 -10.52
N SER A 121 -9.90 -14.98 -9.53
CA SER A 121 -10.14 -16.43 -9.64
C SER A 121 -11.53 -16.79 -10.17
N LYS A 122 -12.42 -15.81 -10.38
CA LYS A 122 -13.82 -16.06 -10.78
C LYS A 122 -14.00 -15.97 -12.30
N SER A 123 -14.92 -16.76 -12.82
CA SER A 123 -15.31 -16.72 -14.24
C SER A 123 -15.84 -15.32 -14.61
N GLY A 124 -15.50 -14.85 -15.81
CA GLY A 124 -15.89 -13.52 -16.30
C GLY A 124 -14.97 -12.37 -15.87
N TYR A 125 -13.93 -12.65 -15.07
CA TYR A 125 -12.91 -11.66 -14.70
C TYR A 125 -12.11 -11.21 -15.92
N GLN A 126 -12.16 -9.91 -16.19
CA GLN A 126 -11.58 -9.32 -17.40
C GLN A 126 -11.16 -7.87 -17.18
N LEU A 127 -10.39 -7.33 -18.12
CA LEU A 127 -10.15 -5.89 -18.19
C LEU A 127 -11.43 -5.17 -18.61
N ILE A 128 -11.85 -4.19 -17.82
CA ILE A 128 -12.98 -3.31 -18.07
C ILE A 128 -12.41 -1.95 -18.47
N GLU A 129 -12.67 -1.55 -19.70
CA GLU A 129 -12.22 -0.28 -20.26
C GLU A 129 -12.94 0.93 -19.65
N VAL A 130 -12.41 2.12 -19.90
CA VAL A 130 -13.05 3.38 -19.49
C VAL A 130 -14.49 3.46 -20.02
N ASN A 131 -15.41 3.93 -19.18
CA ASN A 131 -16.86 3.95 -19.41
C ASN A 131 -17.54 2.57 -19.42
N GLY A 132 -16.79 1.49 -19.22
CA GLY A 132 -17.35 0.16 -18.94
C GLY A 132 -18.02 0.10 -17.57
N TRP A 133 -18.75 -0.99 -17.33
CA TRP A 133 -19.45 -1.25 -16.07
C TRP A 133 -18.71 -2.32 -15.27
N LEU A 134 -18.29 -1.99 -14.06
CA LEU A 134 -17.75 -2.93 -13.08
C LEU A 134 -18.88 -3.36 -12.14
N ARG A 135 -19.04 -4.66 -11.93
CA ARG A 135 -19.95 -5.21 -10.93
C ARG A 135 -19.36 -5.06 -9.54
N ILE A 136 -20.20 -4.63 -8.61
CA ILE A 136 -19.92 -4.52 -7.17
C ILE A 136 -21.12 -5.10 -6.40
N ALA A 137 -20.99 -5.28 -5.10
CA ALA A 137 -22.09 -5.59 -4.21
C ALA A 137 -22.54 -4.33 -3.45
N SER A 138 -23.85 -4.25 -3.22
CA SER A 138 -24.48 -3.19 -2.45
C SER A 138 -25.69 -3.78 -1.71
N CYS A 139 -26.39 -2.98 -0.91
CA CYS A 139 -27.65 -3.39 -0.30
C CYS A 139 -28.81 -2.48 -0.70
N LYS A 140 -29.99 -3.06 -0.83
CA LYS A 140 -31.26 -2.35 -1.05
C LYS A 140 -31.72 -1.65 0.24
N LEU A 141 -32.75 -0.83 0.13
CA LEU A 141 -33.39 -0.13 1.27
C LEU A 141 -33.98 -1.09 2.31
N ASP A 142 -34.24 -2.34 1.95
CA ASP A 142 -34.73 -3.36 2.87
C ASP A 142 -33.59 -4.12 3.57
N GLY A 143 -32.33 -3.84 3.22
CA GLY A 143 -31.14 -4.54 3.74
C GLY A 143 -30.70 -5.76 2.90
N THR A 144 -31.40 -6.08 1.81
CA THR A 144 -31.04 -7.22 0.96
C THR A 144 -29.80 -6.89 0.11
N VAL A 145 -28.74 -7.70 0.26
CA VAL A 145 -27.51 -7.59 -0.56
C VAL A 145 -27.81 -8.03 -2.00
N PHE A 146 -27.27 -7.28 -2.96
CA PHE A 146 -27.45 -7.56 -4.38
C PHE A 146 -26.23 -7.14 -5.20
N SER A 147 -26.16 -7.69 -6.42
CA SER A 147 -25.17 -7.28 -7.42
C SER A 147 -25.59 -5.94 -8.01
N ASP A 148 -24.75 -4.92 -7.86
CA ASP A 148 -24.89 -3.58 -8.44
C ASP A 148 -23.75 -3.31 -9.45
N SER A 149 -23.68 -2.12 -10.04
CA SER A 149 -22.60 -1.73 -10.94
C SER A 149 -22.23 -0.26 -10.87
N VAL A 150 -20.95 0.00 -11.08
CA VAL A 150 -20.38 1.35 -11.18
C VAL A 150 -19.69 1.56 -12.53
N ARG A 151 -19.72 2.79 -13.02
CA ARG A 151 -18.96 3.16 -14.23
C ARG A 151 -17.49 3.32 -13.92
N VAL A 152 -16.66 2.69 -14.73
CA VAL A 152 -15.20 2.69 -14.59
C VAL A 152 -14.60 3.95 -15.23
N LYS A 153 -13.83 4.72 -14.45
CA LYS A 153 -13.16 5.95 -14.91
C LYS A 153 -11.76 5.74 -15.47
N LYS A 154 -11.10 4.65 -15.08
CA LYS A 154 -9.76 4.23 -15.52
C LYS A 154 -9.77 2.72 -15.75
N PRO A 155 -9.08 2.18 -16.77
CA PRO A 155 -9.12 0.74 -17.03
C PRO A 155 -8.82 -0.07 -15.77
N THR A 156 -9.68 -1.04 -15.45
CA THR A 156 -9.57 -1.84 -14.22
C THR A 156 -9.97 -3.29 -14.50
N TYR A 157 -9.44 -4.24 -13.75
CA TYR A 157 -9.86 -5.63 -13.86
C TYR A 157 -11.03 -5.92 -12.91
N GLY A 158 -11.96 -6.76 -13.32
CA GLY A 158 -13.10 -7.17 -12.51
C GLY A 158 -14.16 -7.92 -13.31
N LEU A 159 -15.34 -8.09 -12.70
CA LEU A 159 -16.50 -8.70 -13.35
C LEU A 159 -17.33 -7.63 -14.06
N GLY A 160 -17.57 -7.81 -15.35
CA GLY A 160 -18.32 -6.83 -16.15
C GLY A 160 -19.83 -7.10 -16.24
N ARG A 161 -20.28 -8.34 -16.04
CA ARG A 161 -21.67 -8.76 -16.27
C ARG A 161 -22.34 -9.22 -14.99
N ALA A 162 -23.61 -8.88 -14.84
CA ALA A 162 -24.41 -9.30 -13.68
C ALA A 162 -24.53 -10.83 -13.58
N GLY A 163 -24.56 -11.54 -14.72
CA GLY A 163 -24.59 -13.00 -14.77
C GLY A 163 -23.33 -13.67 -14.24
N ASP A 164 -22.19 -12.97 -14.20
CA ASP A 164 -20.94 -13.50 -13.65
C ASP A 164 -20.85 -13.21 -12.14
N HIS A 165 -21.33 -12.04 -11.70
CA HIS A 165 -21.23 -11.61 -10.31
C HIS A 165 -22.34 -12.18 -9.40
N ARG A 166 -23.57 -12.30 -9.89
CA ARG A 166 -24.70 -12.77 -9.07
C ARG A 166 -24.49 -14.19 -8.51
N PRO A 167 -24.02 -15.18 -9.30
CA PRO A 167 -23.75 -16.52 -8.77
C PRO A 167 -22.69 -16.52 -7.66
N VAL A 168 -21.70 -15.61 -7.73
CA VAL A 168 -20.67 -15.47 -6.70
C VAL A 168 -21.30 -15.02 -5.38
N LEU A 169 -22.18 -14.01 -5.41
CA LEU A 169 -22.93 -13.58 -4.22
C LEU A 169 -23.89 -14.67 -3.72
N GLU A 170 -24.62 -15.34 -4.61
CA GLU A 170 -25.55 -16.43 -4.26
C GLU A 170 -24.85 -17.63 -3.60
N ALA A 171 -23.56 -17.82 -3.87
CA ALA A 171 -22.70 -18.82 -3.23
C ALA A 171 -22.11 -18.36 -1.88
N GLY A 172 -22.42 -17.14 -1.41
CA GLY A 172 -21.87 -16.62 -0.15
C GLY A 172 -20.47 -16.03 -0.25
N CYS A 173 -20.01 -15.66 -1.45
CA CYS A 173 -18.66 -15.17 -1.70
C CYS A 173 -18.67 -13.68 -2.08
N VAL A 174 -17.74 -12.90 -1.53
CA VAL A 174 -17.69 -11.43 -1.72
C VAL A 174 -16.28 -10.89 -1.61
N SER A 175 -15.96 -9.78 -2.29
CA SER A 175 -14.66 -9.12 -2.15
C SER A 175 -14.59 -8.21 -0.91
N HIS A 176 -13.37 -7.89 -0.44
CA HIS A 176 -13.18 -6.87 0.60
C HIS A 176 -13.75 -5.50 0.21
N ASP A 177 -13.57 -5.07 -1.05
CA ASP A 177 -14.14 -3.81 -1.55
C ASP A 177 -15.67 -3.82 -1.49
N ASP A 178 -16.30 -4.95 -1.82
CA ASP A 178 -17.75 -5.09 -1.75
C ASP A 178 -18.29 -5.05 -0.33
N VAL A 179 -17.57 -5.59 0.66
CA VAL A 179 -17.92 -5.44 2.08
C VAL A 179 -17.98 -3.97 2.45
N ARG A 180 -16.99 -3.16 2.03
CA ARG A 180 -17.00 -1.71 2.27
C ARG A 180 -18.19 -1.04 1.60
N GLN A 181 -18.48 -1.37 0.34
CA GLN A 181 -19.62 -0.80 -0.41
C GLN A 181 -20.98 -1.16 0.21
N ILE A 182 -21.16 -2.42 0.62
CA ILE A 182 -22.37 -2.88 1.33
C ILE A 182 -22.52 -2.11 2.63
N LEU A 183 -21.46 -1.98 3.45
CA LEU A 183 -21.53 -1.23 4.70
C LEU A 183 -21.86 0.24 4.46
N GLN A 184 -21.23 0.90 3.49
CA GLN A 184 -21.55 2.29 3.15
C GLN A 184 -23.02 2.48 2.75
N ALA A 185 -23.60 1.54 2.01
CA ALA A 185 -25.03 1.54 1.68
C ALA A 185 -25.89 1.24 2.92
N ALA A 186 -25.52 0.25 3.74
CA ALA A 186 -26.25 -0.20 4.93
C ALA A 186 -26.35 0.89 5.99
N MET A 187 -25.34 1.75 6.09
CA MET A 187 -25.34 2.88 7.01
C MET A 187 -26.43 3.93 6.75
N LYS A 188 -27.14 3.85 5.61
CA LYS A 188 -28.30 4.69 5.30
C LYS A 188 -29.62 4.06 5.75
N LEU A 189 -29.59 2.82 6.24
CA LEU A 189 -30.76 2.10 6.72
C LEU A 189 -31.04 2.43 8.18
N ASN A 190 -32.32 2.48 8.54
CA ASN A 190 -32.74 2.73 9.93
C ASN A 190 -32.28 1.61 10.86
N GLY A 191 -31.79 1.97 12.05
CA GLY A 191 -31.35 1.02 13.08
C GLY A 191 -30.00 0.36 12.85
N VAL A 192 -29.39 0.45 11.66
CA VAL A 192 -28.05 -0.13 11.39
C VAL A 192 -26.97 0.55 12.23
N GLN A 193 -26.93 1.89 12.24
CA GLN A 193 -25.94 2.60 13.04
C GLN A 193 -26.12 2.33 14.53
N ASP A 194 -27.37 2.35 15.02
CA ASP A 194 -27.69 2.12 16.44
C ASP A 194 -27.27 0.71 16.87
N ALA A 195 -27.51 -0.30 16.03
CA ALA A 195 -27.10 -1.66 16.32
C ALA A 195 -25.56 -1.81 16.41
N ILE A 196 -24.82 -1.13 15.54
CA ILE A 196 -23.35 -1.12 15.55
C ILE A 196 -22.83 -0.41 16.80
N ASP A 197 -23.43 0.74 17.13
CA ASP A 197 -23.05 1.53 18.30
C ASP A 197 -23.29 0.76 19.59
N ASP A 198 -24.46 0.14 19.73
CA ASP A 198 -24.80 -0.73 20.86
C ASP A 198 -23.80 -1.89 20.99
N TRP A 199 -23.45 -2.52 19.87
CA TRP A 199 -22.47 -3.60 19.85
C TRP A 199 -21.10 -3.10 20.31
N MET A 200 -20.65 -1.95 19.80
CA MET A 200 -19.37 -1.34 20.17
C MET A 200 -19.32 -0.97 21.64
N VAL A 201 -20.36 -0.30 22.15
CA VAL A 201 -20.46 0.12 23.56
C VAL A 201 -20.51 -1.10 24.49
N LYS A 202 -21.25 -2.16 24.14
CA LYS A 202 -21.33 -3.36 24.99
C LYS A 202 -20.01 -4.13 25.06
N ASN A 203 -19.20 -4.12 24.00
CA ASN A 203 -18.05 -5.01 23.87
C ASN A 203 -16.69 -4.32 24.07
N TYR A 204 -16.55 -3.02 23.80
CA TYR A 204 -15.22 -2.39 23.72
C TYR A 204 -15.16 -1.07 24.48
N ARG A 205 -14.11 -0.89 25.28
CA ARG A 205 -13.86 0.32 26.07
C ARG A 205 -12.90 1.27 25.37
N HIS A 206 -11.98 0.72 24.55
CA HIS A 206 -10.98 1.50 23.84
C HIS A 206 -10.77 1.01 22.40
N VAL A 207 -10.45 1.95 21.52
CA VAL A 207 -10.04 1.72 20.13
C VAL A 207 -8.69 2.41 19.92
N VAL A 208 -7.69 1.67 19.47
CA VAL A 208 -6.35 2.15 19.10
C VAL A 208 -6.20 1.94 17.60
N VAL A 209 -6.04 3.01 16.83
CA VAL A 209 -5.86 2.97 15.37
C VAL A 209 -4.43 3.37 15.03
N ASP A 210 -3.64 2.43 14.52
CA ASP A 210 -2.30 2.70 13.97
C ASP A 210 -2.41 3.17 12.50
N GLU A 211 -1.49 4.04 12.09
CA GLU A 211 -1.43 4.69 10.77
C GLU A 211 -2.72 5.41 10.33
N VAL A 212 -3.41 6.13 11.23
CA VAL A 212 -4.74 6.74 11.00
C VAL A 212 -4.89 7.56 9.71
N TYR A 213 -3.80 8.14 9.18
CA TYR A 213 -3.83 8.93 7.94
C TYR A 213 -3.96 8.08 6.67
N ASP A 214 -3.86 6.77 6.78
CA ASP A 214 -4.13 5.84 5.70
C ASP A 214 -5.63 5.44 5.63
N ALA A 215 -6.46 5.98 6.54
CA ALA A 215 -7.91 5.70 6.66
C ALA A 215 -8.76 6.34 5.56
N ASP A 216 -9.75 5.60 5.06
CA ASP A 216 -10.87 6.16 4.33
C ASP A 216 -11.97 6.68 5.27
N GLU A 217 -13.08 7.17 4.71
CA GLU A 217 -14.19 7.69 5.50
C GLU A 217 -14.92 6.65 6.35
N LEU A 218 -15.03 5.41 5.85
CA LEU A 218 -15.68 4.32 6.57
C LEU A 218 -14.82 3.91 7.76
N ASP A 219 -13.50 3.87 7.58
CA ASP A 219 -12.51 3.59 8.61
C ASP A 219 -12.54 4.68 9.71
N LEU A 220 -12.52 5.96 9.31
CA LEU A 220 -12.61 7.09 10.25
C LEU A 220 -13.93 7.14 11.00
N ARG A 221 -15.02 6.64 10.42
CA ARG A 221 -16.32 6.55 11.09
C ARG A 221 -16.25 5.64 12.33
N VAL A 222 -15.46 4.57 12.31
CA VAL A 222 -15.27 3.70 13.49
C VAL A 222 -14.70 4.50 14.67
N ALA A 223 -13.64 5.27 14.43
CA ALA A 223 -13.00 6.12 15.44
C ALA A 223 -13.92 7.27 15.88
N SER A 224 -14.57 7.95 14.94
CA SER A 224 -15.45 9.10 15.19
C SER A 224 -16.71 8.72 15.99
N ARG A 225 -17.37 7.61 15.63
CA ARG A 225 -18.50 7.07 16.40
C ARG A 225 -18.05 6.61 17.78
N SER A 226 -16.93 5.90 17.88
CA SER A 226 -16.36 5.47 19.18
C SER A 226 -16.15 6.67 20.12
N ALA A 227 -15.55 7.75 19.63
CA ALA A 227 -15.33 8.96 20.40
C ALA A 227 -16.66 9.60 20.87
N THR A 228 -17.67 9.65 19.99
CA THR A 228 -19.03 10.15 20.29
C THR A 228 -19.73 9.31 21.35
N LEU A 229 -19.56 7.99 21.34
CA LEU A 229 -20.21 7.04 22.25
C LEU A 229 -19.52 6.91 23.62
N GLY A 230 -18.49 7.74 23.89
CA GLY A 230 -17.74 7.66 25.14
C GLY A 230 -16.73 6.51 25.21
N ILE A 231 -16.49 5.78 24.11
CA ILE A 231 -15.39 4.82 23.99
C ILE A 231 -14.07 5.62 23.91
N GLY A 232 -13.02 5.15 24.55
CA GLY A 232 -11.69 5.76 24.42
C GLY A 232 -11.10 5.53 23.04
N VAL A 233 -10.46 6.54 22.47
CA VAL A 233 -9.89 6.47 21.12
C VAL A 233 -8.45 6.97 21.18
N THR A 234 -7.51 6.14 20.74
CA THR A 234 -6.16 6.56 20.43
C THR A 234 -5.96 6.45 18.93
N VAL A 235 -5.52 7.52 18.29
CA VAL A 235 -5.06 7.49 16.89
C VAL A 235 -3.57 7.76 16.83
N VAL A 236 -2.86 7.00 16.03
CA VAL A 236 -1.41 7.11 15.83
C VAL A 236 -1.14 7.27 14.33
N GLY A 237 -0.25 8.18 13.95
CA GLY A 237 0.12 8.34 12.55
C GLY A 237 1.07 9.50 12.27
N ASP A 238 1.45 9.66 11.01
CA ASP A 238 2.27 10.78 10.53
C ASP A 238 1.58 11.48 9.34
N PRO A 239 1.08 12.73 9.49
CA PRO A 239 0.43 13.46 8.40
C PRO A 239 1.38 13.78 7.23
N TRP A 240 2.69 13.59 7.41
CA TRP A 240 3.72 13.75 6.37
C TRP A 240 3.95 12.48 5.53
N GLN A 241 3.38 11.32 5.92
CA GLN A 241 3.61 10.02 5.25
C GLN A 241 2.41 9.49 4.45
N VAL A 242 1.51 10.38 4.04
CA VAL A 242 0.30 9.96 3.32
C VAL A 242 0.62 9.67 1.86
N LEU A 243 0.36 8.43 1.42
CA LEU A 243 0.62 7.98 0.03
C LEU A 243 -0.53 7.15 -0.57
N TYR A 244 -1.65 6.97 0.14
CA TYR A 244 -2.69 6.02 -0.25
C TYR A 244 -3.96 6.67 -0.84
N ASP A 245 -3.88 7.87 -1.38
CA ASP A 245 -5.02 8.54 -2.04
C ASP A 245 -5.64 7.65 -3.13
N TRP A 246 -4.83 6.85 -3.82
CA TRP A 246 -5.30 5.91 -4.85
C TRP A 246 -6.12 4.72 -4.33
N ARG A 247 -6.06 4.42 -3.02
CA ARG A 247 -6.88 3.42 -2.33
C ARG A 247 -8.13 4.01 -1.67
N GLY A 248 -8.41 5.30 -1.89
CA GLY A 248 -9.54 5.98 -1.27
C GLY A 248 -9.26 6.52 0.14
N ALA A 249 -8.01 6.52 0.60
CA ALA A 249 -7.64 7.18 1.85
C ALA A 249 -8.01 8.67 1.78
N THR A 250 -8.50 9.21 2.89
CA THR A 250 -8.97 10.60 3.00
C THR A 250 -8.27 11.33 4.14
N PRO A 251 -6.95 11.57 4.06
CA PRO A 251 -6.16 12.06 5.17
C PRO A 251 -6.60 13.44 5.68
N GLN A 252 -7.10 14.30 4.79
CA GLN A 252 -7.65 15.61 5.18
C GLN A 252 -8.91 15.44 6.07
N LYS A 253 -9.64 14.33 5.90
CA LYS A 253 -10.82 14.00 6.72
C LYS A 253 -10.45 13.49 8.11
N VAL A 254 -9.21 13.07 8.38
CA VAL A 254 -8.76 12.81 9.77
C VAL A 254 -8.98 14.06 10.62
N LYS A 255 -8.64 15.23 10.09
CA LYS A 255 -8.86 16.50 10.78
C LYS A 255 -10.36 16.80 10.91
N SER A 256 -11.09 16.92 9.80
CA SER A 256 -12.48 17.41 9.79
C SER A 256 -13.51 16.43 10.37
N ASN A 257 -13.27 15.11 10.27
CA ASN A 257 -14.24 14.08 10.67
C ASN A 257 -13.94 13.46 12.04
N LEU A 258 -12.75 13.70 12.59
CA LEU A 258 -12.33 13.13 13.87
C LEU A 258 -11.73 14.18 14.81
N LEU A 259 -10.59 14.78 14.44
CA LEU A 259 -9.82 15.61 15.37
C LEU A 259 -10.47 16.96 15.69
N ASP A 260 -11.18 17.58 14.75
CA ASP A 260 -11.87 18.86 14.97
C ASP A 260 -13.24 18.66 15.65
N ARG A 261 -13.78 17.43 15.67
CA ARG A 261 -15.10 17.10 16.24
C ARG A 261 -15.05 16.75 17.72
N HIS A 262 -13.87 16.42 18.23
CA HIS A 262 -13.67 16.02 19.61
C HIS A 262 -12.33 16.54 20.12
N GLU A 263 -12.22 16.79 21.42
CA GLU A 263 -10.99 17.28 22.02
C GLU A 263 -10.00 16.12 22.25
N PHE A 264 -9.10 15.91 21.28
CA PHE A 264 -8.01 14.93 21.39
C PHE A 264 -6.78 15.55 22.07
N ARG A 265 -6.28 14.90 23.12
CA ARG A 265 -4.97 15.23 23.69
C ARG A 265 -3.88 14.84 22.70
N ARG A 266 -3.12 15.83 22.20
CA ARG A 266 -2.06 15.61 21.22
C ARG A 266 -0.71 15.36 21.90
N PHE A 267 -0.02 14.32 21.45
CA PHE A 267 1.36 14.00 21.82
C PHE A 267 2.23 13.93 20.57
N HIS A 268 3.39 14.57 20.60
CA HIS A 268 4.38 14.52 19.52
C HIS A 268 5.51 13.56 19.89
N GLN A 269 5.80 12.60 18.99
CA GLN A 269 6.99 11.75 19.06
C GLN A 269 7.96 12.24 17.98
N SER A 270 8.83 13.18 18.35
CA SER A 270 9.78 13.81 17.42
C SER A 270 11.08 13.02 17.31
N GLU A 271 11.47 12.31 18.37
CA GLU A 271 12.70 11.54 18.42
C GLU A 271 12.64 10.34 17.47
N SER A 272 13.63 10.22 16.57
CA SER A 272 13.73 9.14 15.60
C SER A 272 14.92 8.25 15.89
N PHE A 273 14.68 6.93 15.96
CA PHE A 273 15.75 5.94 16.06
C PHE A 273 16.39 5.60 14.70
N ARG A 274 15.83 6.13 13.60
CA ARG A 274 16.26 5.81 12.22
C ARG A 274 17.48 6.61 11.80
N PHE A 275 17.50 7.92 12.06
CA PHE A 275 18.50 8.82 11.51
C PHE A 275 19.80 8.77 12.33
N LYS A 276 20.88 8.28 11.71
CA LYS A 276 22.17 8.00 12.36
C LYS A 276 23.23 9.06 12.12
N THR A 277 22.99 10.01 11.23
CA THR A 277 23.94 11.05 10.84
C THR A 277 23.32 12.43 10.98
N THR A 278 24.18 13.44 11.17
CA THR A 278 23.78 14.85 11.19
C THR A 278 23.03 15.25 9.93
N GLN A 279 23.48 14.76 8.75
CA GLN A 279 22.80 15.01 7.48
C GLN A 279 21.32 14.61 7.53
N MET A 280 21.01 13.39 8.00
CA MET A 280 19.64 12.88 8.01
C MET A 280 18.77 13.53 9.09
N GLN A 281 19.36 13.88 10.23
CA GLN A 281 18.70 14.60 11.31
C GLN A 281 18.31 16.01 10.87
N GLU A 282 19.28 16.79 10.37
CA GLU A 282 19.04 18.16 9.86
C GLU A 282 18.07 18.17 8.69
N LEU A 283 18.20 17.22 7.76
CA LEU A 283 17.28 17.07 6.63
C LEU A 283 15.84 16.92 7.13
N THR A 284 15.59 16.00 8.05
CA THR A 284 14.23 15.72 8.54
C THR A 284 13.67 16.90 9.34
N ASP A 285 14.48 17.53 10.18
CA ASP A 285 14.08 18.70 10.97
C ASP A 285 13.68 19.87 10.08
N ARG A 286 14.45 20.13 9.02
CA ARG A 286 14.13 21.17 8.02
C ARG A 286 12.86 20.84 7.25
N LEU A 287 12.70 19.60 6.77
CA LEU A 287 11.50 19.17 6.06
C LEU A 287 10.25 19.36 6.93
N ARG A 288 10.29 18.93 8.20
CA ARG A 288 9.17 19.08 9.15
C ARG A 288 8.89 20.53 9.52
N ALA A 289 9.91 21.38 9.54
CA ALA A 289 9.76 22.81 9.78
C ALA A 289 9.28 23.58 8.54
N GLY A 290 9.03 22.92 7.41
CA GLY A 290 8.67 23.58 6.15
C GLY A 290 9.77 24.50 5.63
N LYS A 291 11.02 24.22 5.97
CA LYS A 291 12.18 25.02 5.54
C LYS A 291 12.72 24.49 4.21
N SER A 292 13.33 25.40 3.44
CA SER A 292 14.07 25.08 2.22
C SER A 292 15.10 23.97 2.45
N VAL A 293 15.22 23.02 1.53
CA VAL A 293 16.18 21.91 1.59
C VAL A 293 16.88 21.76 0.25
N LYS A 294 18.22 21.66 0.29
CA LYS A 294 19.04 21.23 -0.84
C LYS A 294 19.73 19.93 -0.51
N LEU A 295 19.60 18.96 -1.41
CA LEU A 295 20.24 17.65 -1.26
C LEU A 295 21.57 17.64 -2.00
N PRO A 296 22.60 16.98 -1.45
CA PRO A 296 23.84 16.79 -2.17
C PRO A 296 23.62 15.84 -3.36
N SER A 297 24.45 15.97 -4.40
CA SER A 297 24.51 14.93 -5.43
C SER A 297 25.13 13.67 -4.86
N ILE A 298 24.63 12.50 -5.27
CA ILE A 298 25.14 11.20 -4.84
C ILE A 298 25.36 10.31 -6.06
N ALA A 299 26.44 9.53 -6.02
CA ALA A 299 26.77 8.57 -7.08
C ALA A 299 26.00 7.27 -6.87
N SER A 300 25.54 6.64 -7.96
CA SER A 300 24.66 5.47 -7.92
C SER A 300 25.34 4.19 -7.43
N ASP A 301 26.66 4.17 -7.30
CA ASP A 301 27.47 3.09 -6.72
C ASP A 301 27.60 3.17 -5.20
N THR A 302 27.21 4.31 -4.60
CA THR A 302 27.30 4.56 -3.15
C THR A 302 25.97 4.38 -2.39
N ILE A 303 24.92 3.90 -3.07
CA ILE A 303 23.56 3.79 -2.53
C ILE A 303 23.07 2.35 -2.52
N ASP A 304 22.18 2.04 -1.58
CA ASP A 304 21.53 0.71 -1.51
C ASP A 304 20.30 0.64 -2.41
N ILE A 305 19.67 1.80 -2.68
CA ILE A 305 18.37 1.91 -3.33
C ILE A 305 18.25 3.25 -4.05
N ALA A 306 17.64 3.24 -5.23
CA ALA A 306 17.20 4.44 -5.94
C ALA A 306 15.68 4.60 -5.85
N LEU A 307 15.19 5.78 -5.47
CA LEU A 307 13.76 6.08 -5.34
C LEU A 307 13.33 7.19 -6.29
N ALA A 308 12.15 7.03 -6.90
CA ALA A 308 11.55 8.08 -7.73
C ALA A 308 10.01 8.06 -7.65
N ARG A 309 9.36 9.12 -8.15
CA ARG A 309 7.89 9.17 -8.23
C ARG A 309 7.37 8.11 -9.19
N HIS A 310 8.05 7.95 -10.31
CA HIS A 310 7.69 7.06 -11.41
C HIS A 310 8.86 6.21 -11.87
N TRP A 311 8.54 5.02 -12.40
CA TRP A 311 9.54 4.08 -12.92
C TRP A 311 10.46 4.67 -13.99
N MET A 312 9.87 5.46 -14.89
CA MET A 312 10.57 6.03 -16.05
C MET A 312 11.74 6.92 -15.64
N GLU A 313 11.64 7.62 -14.51
CA GLU A 313 12.70 8.49 -13.99
C GLU A 313 13.94 7.68 -13.59
N LEU A 314 13.74 6.47 -13.03
CA LEU A 314 14.82 5.59 -12.59
C LEU A 314 15.61 4.98 -13.76
N TRP A 315 14.98 4.82 -14.93
CA TRP A 315 15.66 4.29 -16.11
C TRP A 315 16.70 5.27 -16.68
N ASN A 316 16.56 6.56 -16.38
CA ASN A 316 17.39 7.64 -16.94
C ASN A 316 18.54 8.08 -16.01
N VAL A 317 18.69 7.43 -14.85
CA VAL A 317 19.77 7.72 -13.90
C VAL A 317 20.56 6.45 -13.64
N GLY A 318 21.90 6.57 -13.54
CA GLY A 318 22.81 5.47 -13.22
C GLY A 318 22.71 4.27 -14.18
N ASP A 319 23.82 3.94 -14.84
CA ASP A 319 23.88 2.74 -15.69
C ASP A 319 23.78 1.41 -14.91
N ASN A 320 23.79 1.48 -13.57
CA ASN A 320 23.67 0.36 -12.64
C ASN A 320 22.34 0.33 -11.85
N ILE A 321 21.45 1.32 -12.01
CA ILE A 321 20.16 1.33 -11.30
C ILE A 321 19.16 0.47 -12.07
N LEU A 322 18.68 -0.65 -11.52
CA LEU A 322 17.71 -1.52 -12.17
C LEU A 322 16.30 -1.33 -11.58
N PRO A 323 15.37 -0.65 -12.27
CA PRO A 323 14.00 -0.47 -11.78
C PRO A 323 13.19 -1.76 -11.84
N LEU A 324 12.24 -1.96 -10.91
CA LEU A 324 11.44 -3.20 -10.86
C LEU A 324 10.33 -3.30 -11.91
N ALA A 325 10.10 -2.25 -12.70
CA ALA A 325 9.23 -2.32 -13.86
C ALA A 325 9.69 -1.34 -14.95
N PHE A 326 9.40 -1.71 -16.19
CA PHE A 326 9.48 -0.78 -17.32
C PHE A 326 8.42 0.32 -17.20
N ARG A 327 7.16 -0.07 -16.93
CA ARG A 327 6.01 0.85 -16.85
C ARG A 327 4.88 0.31 -15.97
N SER A 328 3.92 1.16 -15.63
CA SER A 328 2.82 0.82 -14.70
C SER A 328 1.63 0.11 -15.34
N LEU A 329 1.48 0.12 -16.68
CA LEU A 329 0.32 -0.45 -17.38
C LEU A 329 0.77 -1.43 -18.48
N PHE A 330 0.41 -2.71 -18.32
CA PHE A 330 0.64 -3.78 -19.30
C PHE A 330 -0.40 -3.71 -20.41
N THR A 331 -0.29 -2.70 -21.29
CA THR A 331 -1.31 -2.40 -22.30
C THR A 331 -1.39 -3.43 -23.42
N SER A 332 -0.38 -4.27 -23.59
CA SER A 332 -0.28 -5.27 -24.67
C SER A 332 0.40 -6.57 -24.23
N GLU A 333 0.23 -7.64 -25.01
CA GLU A 333 0.92 -8.92 -24.76
C GLU A 333 2.44 -8.77 -24.73
N ILE A 334 3.01 -7.94 -25.61
CA ILE A 334 4.45 -7.70 -25.63
C ILE A 334 4.93 -7.00 -24.35
N ASP A 335 4.12 -6.15 -23.72
CA ASP A 335 4.47 -5.52 -22.43
C ASP A 335 4.50 -6.54 -21.29
N ALA A 336 3.62 -7.55 -21.34
CA ALA A 336 3.64 -8.66 -20.39
C ALA A 336 4.88 -9.55 -20.60
N ILE A 337 5.28 -9.80 -21.85
CA ILE A 337 6.52 -10.54 -22.17
C ILE A 337 7.75 -9.78 -21.66
N LEU A 338 7.83 -8.47 -21.91
CA LEU A 338 8.92 -7.63 -21.42
C LEU A 338 8.95 -7.58 -19.88
N CYS A 339 7.80 -7.57 -19.21
CA CYS A 339 7.72 -7.69 -17.75
C CYS A 339 8.36 -9.00 -17.25
N LEU A 340 8.05 -10.14 -17.87
CA LEU A 340 8.65 -11.43 -17.51
C LEU A 340 10.13 -11.53 -17.88
N LEU A 341 10.56 -10.86 -18.96
CA LEU A 341 11.97 -10.74 -19.32
C LEU A 341 12.74 -10.01 -18.20
N LEU A 342 12.21 -8.86 -17.75
CA LEU A 342 12.78 -8.07 -16.67
C LEU A 342 12.76 -8.84 -15.33
N ASP A 343 11.71 -9.61 -15.05
CA ASP A 343 11.60 -10.47 -13.86
C ASP A 343 12.76 -11.46 -13.75
N ILE A 344 13.22 -12.04 -14.86
CA ILE A 344 14.39 -12.93 -14.86
C ILE A 344 15.66 -12.18 -14.45
N VAL A 345 15.85 -10.96 -14.97
CA VAL A 345 17.04 -10.15 -14.67
C VAL A 345 17.02 -9.72 -13.21
N ILE A 346 15.89 -9.22 -12.71
CA ILE A 346 15.72 -8.81 -11.31
C ILE A 346 15.90 -10.00 -10.38
N GLY A 347 15.29 -11.15 -10.68
CA GLY A 347 15.40 -12.35 -9.86
C GLY A 347 16.83 -12.87 -9.78
N SER A 348 17.54 -12.89 -10.91
CA SER A 348 18.93 -13.38 -10.96
C SER A 348 19.95 -12.40 -10.35
N LYS A 349 19.76 -11.09 -10.52
CA LYS A 349 20.74 -10.07 -10.10
C LYS A 349 20.47 -9.48 -8.72
N LEU A 350 19.21 -9.44 -8.29
CA LEU A 350 18.78 -8.75 -7.06
C LEU A 350 18.03 -9.68 -6.09
N GLY A 351 17.63 -10.89 -6.49
CA GLY A 351 16.82 -11.78 -5.65
C GLY A 351 15.41 -11.23 -5.37
N LEU A 352 14.91 -10.34 -6.24
CA LEU A 352 13.58 -9.73 -6.15
C LEU A 352 12.69 -10.20 -7.32
N SER A 353 11.42 -9.77 -7.35
CA SER A 353 10.53 -10.00 -8.50
C SER A 353 10.14 -8.69 -9.17
N ALA A 354 9.88 -8.73 -10.46
CA ALA A 354 9.35 -7.58 -11.20
C ALA A 354 7.97 -7.19 -10.67
N PHE A 355 7.70 -5.89 -10.63
CA PHE A 355 6.37 -5.38 -10.32
C PHE A 355 5.41 -5.74 -11.45
N GLY A 356 4.32 -6.44 -11.10
CA GLY A 356 3.29 -6.86 -12.04
C GLY A 356 3.54 -8.21 -12.74
N ARG A 357 4.48 -9.02 -12.23
CA ARG A 357 4.70 -10.42 -12.66
C ARG A 357 3.38 -11.20 -12.77
N GLN A 358 2.54 -11.16 -11.73
CA GLN A 358 1.27 -11.89 -11.73
C GLN A 358 0.32 -11.42 -12.84
N ASN A 359 0.19 -10.10 -13.03
CA ASN A 359 -0.63 -9.54 -14.10
C ASN A 359 -0.11 -9.94 -15.48
N ALA A 360 1.21 -10.01 -15.66
CA ALA A 360 1.82 -10.49 -16.89
C ALA A 360 1.51 -11.98 -17.14
N LEU A 361 1.61 -12.84 -16.11
CA LEU A 361 1.26 -14.26 -16.21
C LEU A 361 -0.22 -14.45 -16.58
N THR A 362 -1.13 -13.76 -15.88
CA THR A 362 -2.57 -13.80 -16.17
C THR A 362 -2.86 -13.34 -17.58
N ARG A 363 -2.27 -12.23 -18.03
CA ARG A 363 -2.47 -11.69 -19.38
C ARG A 363 -1.98 -12.64 -20.47
N LEU A 364 -0.88 -13.35 -20.21
CA LEU A 364 -0.33 -14.34 -21.13
C LEU A 364 -0.99 -15.72 -20.98
N GLY A 365 -1.88 -15.92 -20.00
CA GLY A 365 -2.47 -17.22 -19.68
C GLY A 365 -1.41 -18.28 -19.40
N LEU A 366 -0.33 -17.92 -18.70
CA LEU A 366 0.76 -18.83 -18.32
C LEU A 366 0.54 -19.30 -16.87
N THR A 367 0.51 -20.62 -16.68
CA THR A 367 0.61 -21.23 -15.34
C THR A 367 2.08 -21.26 -14.90
N ASP A 368 2.35 -21.51 -13.62
CA ASP A 368 3.72 -21.63 -13.11
C ASP A 368 4.47 -22.80 -13.78
N GLU A 369 3.78 -23.89 -14.12
CA GLU A 369 4.37 -25.03 -14.85
C GLU A 369 4.76 -24.65 -16.28
N ALA A 370 3.91 -23.89 -16.98
CA ALA A 370 4.17 -23.43 -18.35
C ALA A 370 5.23 -22.31 -18.41
N LEU A 371 5.47 -21.61 -17.30
CA LEU A 371 6.44 -20.51 -17.24
C LEU A 371 7.88 -20.99 -17.46
N ALA A 372 8.23 -22.20 -17.01
CA ALA A 372 9.58 -22.73 -17.17
C ALA A 372 9.95 -22.88 -18.65
N GLY A 373 9.08 -23.52 -19.45
CA GLY A 373 9.30 -23.67 -20.88
C GLY A 373 9.27 -22.32 -21.61
N PHE A 374 8.35 -21.41 -21.25
CA PHE A 374 8.31 -20.08 -21.85
C PHE A 374 9.59 -19.27 -21.55
N ARG A 375 10.12 -19.40 -20.34
CA ARG A 375 11.38 -18.78 -19.92
C ARG A 375 12.55 -19.27 -20.75
N ASP A 376 12.66 -20.58 -20.97
CA ASP A 376 13.78 -21.18 -21.69
C ASP A 376 13.72 -20.97 -23.20
N THR A 377 12.52 -21.03 -23.80
CA THR A 377 12.37 -20.92 -25.26
C THR A 377 12.25 -19.48 -25.75
N VAL A 378 11.66 -18.57 -24.96
CA VAL A 378 11.36 -17.20 -25.41
C VAL A 378 12.28 -16.18 -24.75
N LEU A 379 12.37 -16.20 -23.42
CA LEU A 379 12.98 -15.10 -22.67
C LEU A 379 14.50 -15.21 -22.55
N ARG A 380 15.05 -16.38 -22.23
CA ARG A 380 16.51 -16.58 -22.11
C ARG A 380 17.27 -16.30 -23.41
N PRO A 381 16.80 -16.74 -24.60
CA PRO A 381 17.46 -16.38 -25.86
C PRO A 381 17.47 -14.87 -26.10
N ALA A 382 16.38 -14.16 -25.78
CA ALA A 382 16.35 -12.70 -25.91
C ALA A 382 17.33 -11.99 -24.97
N LEU A 383 17.52 -12.49 -23.74
CA LEU A 383 18.57 -11.97 -22.85
C LEU A 383 19.97 -12.25 -23.39
N ALA A 384 20.20 -13.44 -23.98
CA ALA A 384 21.47 -13.76 -24.62
C ALA A 384 21.76 -12.83 -25.80
N ASP A 385 20.74 -12.53 -26.62
CA ASP A 385 20.83 -11.57 -27.73
C ASP A 385 21.23 -10.17 -27.21
N LEU A 386 20.62 -9.69 -26.12
CA LEU A 386 20.98 -8.41 -25.51
C LEU A 386 22.44 -8.41 -25.00
N VAL A 387 22.87 -9.48 -24.32
CA VAL A 387 24.25 -9.60 -23.84
C VAL A 387 25.25 -9.62 -25.01
N ALA A 388 24.85 -10.20 -26.14
CA ALA A 388 25.63 -10.26 -27.38
C ALA A 388 25.55 -8.98 -28.23
N ASP A 389 25.02 -7.87 -27.70
CA ASP A 389 24.89 -6.58 -28.37
C ASP A 389 24.05 -6.59 -29.66
N VAL A 390 23.09 -7.51 -29.76
CA VAL A 390 22.08 -7.48 -30.82
C VAL A 390 21.21 -6.23 -30.64
N PRO A 391 20.93 -5.45 -31.72
CA PRO A 391 20.12 -4.24 -31.62
C PRO A 391 18.75 -4.48 -30.98
N ALA A 392 18.32 -3.58 -30.10
CA ALA A 392 17.09 -3.71 -29.32
C ALA A 392 15.83 -3.96 -30.19
N GLY A 393 15.72 -3.31 -31.35
CA GLY A 393 14.63 -3.56 -32.31
C GLY A 393 14.61 -4.99 -32.86
N THR A 394 15.79 -5.56 -33.12
CA THR A 394 15.93 -6.96 -33.56
C THR A 394 15.56 -7.93 -32.43
N VAL A 395 15.97 -7.64 -31.19
CA VAL A 395 15.58 -8.43 -30.01
C VAL A 395 14.07 -8.38 -29.80
N LEU A 396 13.44 -7.20 -29.95
CA LEU A 396 12.00 -7.03 -29.79
C LEU A 396 11.22 -7.85 -30.82
N GLU A 397 11.65 -7.85 -32.09
CA GLU A 397 11.03 -8.69 -33.12
C GLU A 397 11.26 -10.19 -32.88
N GLY A 398 12.46 -10.56 -32.39
CA GLY A 398 12.77 -11.93 -31.98
C GLY A 398 11.86 -12.43 -30.85
N LEU A 399 11.58 -11.60 -29.84
CA LEU A 399 10.62 -11.90 -28.77
C LEU A 399 9.22 -12.17 -29.33
N ARG A 400 8.75 -11.38 -30.31
CA ARG A 400 7.44 -11.59 -30.94
C ARG A 400 7.39 -12.90 -31.71
N ALA A 401 8.44 -13.20 -32.48
CA ALA A 401 8.52 -14.42 -33.27
C ALA A 401 8.50 -15.67 -32.38
N ARG A 402 9.41 -15.74 -31.40
CA ARG A 402 9.52 -16.85 -30.44
C ARG A 402 8.24 -17.05 -29.63
N ALA A 403 7.58 -15.97 -29.22
CA ALA A 403 6.27 -16.08 -28.54
C ALA A 403 5.20 -16.69 -29.46
N GLY A 404 5.18 -16.30 -30.74
CA GLY A 404 4.29 -16.89 -31.74
C GLY A 404 4.53 -18.39 -31.96
N GLU A 405 5.81 -18.78 -32.09
CA GLU A 405 6.24 -20.17 -32.27
C GLU A 405 5.95 -21.05 -31.05
N TYR A 406 6.00 -20.48 -29.84
CA TYR A 406 5.62 -21.17 -28.60
C TYR A 406 4.10 -21.45 -28.48
N GLY A 407 3.32 -21.18 -29.53
CA GLY A 407 1.86 -21.42 -29.56
C GLY A 407 1.03 -20.29 -28.95
N ARG A 408 1.61 -19.09 -28.77
CA ARG A 408 0.85 -17.88 -28.42
C ARG A 408 0.49 -17.09 -29.68
N ARG A 409 -0.50 -16.21 -29.56
CA ARG A 409 -0.77 -15.23 -30.61
C ARG A 409 0.45 -14.34 -30.75
N ARG A 410 1.03 -14.27 -31.96
CA ARG A 410 2.18 -13.38 -32.22
C ARG A 410 1.80 -11.93 -31.88
N PRO A 411 2.48 -11.28 -30.92
CA PRO A 411 2.15 -9.90 -30.56
C PRO A 411 2.39 -8.97 -31.75
N ARG A 412 1.41 -8.11 -32.08
CA ARG A 412 1.48 -7.18 -33.22
C ARG A 412 2.35 -5.97 -32.92
N LYS A 413 3.07 -5.48 -33.95
CA LYS A 413 3.75 -4.18 -33.90
C LYS A 413 2.77 -3.07 -33.50
N ALA A 414 3.25 -2.13 -32.70
CA ALA A 414 2.44 -1.02 -32.21
C ALA A 414 3.19 0.30 -32.37
N LYS A 415 2.46 1.43 -32.35
CA LYS A 415 3.04 2.77 -32.48
C LYS A 415 4.11 3.09 -31.44
N ASN A 416 4.08 2.42 -30.29
CA ASN A 416 4.97 2.65 -29.16
C ASN A 416 6.19 1.71 -29.14
N ASP A 417 6.54 1.07 -30.25
CA ASP A 417 7.67 0.12 -30.29
C ASP A 417 9.02 0.81 -30.07
N SER A 418 9.19 2.06 -30.52
CA SER A 418 10.41 2.84 -30.22
C SER A 418 10.67 3.00 -28.72
N ILE A 419 9.60 3.11 -27.90
CA ILE A 419 9.70 3.18 -26.44
C ILE A 419 10.21 1.84 -25.89
N ARG A 420 9.68 0.71 -26.40
CA ARG A 420 10.10 -0.64 -25.99
C ARG A 420 11.54 -0.94 -26.38
N GLU A 421 11.98 -0.43 -27.53
CA GLU A 421 13.37 -0.52 -27.96
C GLU A 421 14.29 0.24 -27.00
N GLY A 422 13.92 1.47 -26.62
CA GLY A 422 14.65 2.22 -25.58
C GLY A 422 14.69 1.51 -24.23
N GLU A 423 13.59 0.90 -23.79
CA GLU A 423 13.51 0.07 -22.57
C GLU A 423 14.50 -1.11 -22.62
N LEU A 424 14.55 -1.82 -23.75
CA LEU A 424 15.48 -2.94 -23.96
C LEU A 424 16.94 -2.49 -24.03
N GLU A 425 17.19 -1.32 -24.62
CA GLU A 425 18.54 -0.73 -24.70
C GLU A 425 19.05 -0.33 -23.31
N HIS A 426 18.18 0.27 -22.48
CA HIS A 426 18.49 0.55 -21.08
C HIS A 426 18.78 -0.73 -20.29
N LEU A 427 18.05 -1.82 -20.55
CA LEU A 427 18.29 -3.12 -19.95
C LEU A 427 19.62 -3.72 -20.42
N ARG A 428 19.95 -3.60 -21.72
CA ARG A 428 21.20 -4.08 -22.32
C ARG A 428 22.42 -3.52 -21.59
N VAL A 429 22.45 -2.21 -21.35
CA VAL A 429 23.54 -1.54 -20.63
C VAL A 429 23.70 -2.12 -19.21
N ARG A 430 22.60 -2.35 -18.50
CA ARG A 430 22.59 -2.85 -17.11
C ARG A 430 22.97 -4.32 -17.00
N LEU A 431 22.65 -5.15 -17.99
CA LEU A 431 23.03 -6.57 -18.02
C LEU A 431 24.56 -6.75 -17.95
N LYS A 432 25.32 -5.77 -18.45
CA LYS A 432 26.79 -5.76 -18.43
C LYS A 432 27.38 -5.34 -17.09
N ARG A 433 26.60 -4.80 -16.16
CA ARG A 433 27.10 -4.37 -14.85
C ARG A 433 27.18 -5.55 -13.88
N HIS A 434 28.25 -5.57 -13.09
CA HIS A 434 28.47 -6.59 -12.06
C HIS A 434 27.60 -6.34 -10.82
N VAL A 435 27.47 -5.08 -10.42
CA VAL A 435 26.67 -4.64 -9.27
C VAL A 435 25.51 -3.80 -9.79
N LEU A 436 24.30 -4.14 -9.38
CA LEU A 436 23.09 -3.39 -9.70
C LEU A 436 22.45 -2.89 -8.41
N VAL A 437 21.89 -1.68 -8.48
CA VAL A 437 21.12 -1.07 -7.39
C VAL A 437 19.64 -1.16 -7.73
N PRO A 438 18.79 -1.69 -6.83
CA PRO A 438 17.35 -1.71 -7.06
C PRO A 438 16.80 -0.27 -7.17
N GLY A 439 16.00 -0.02 -8.21
CA GLY A 439 15.15 1.16 -8.31
C GLY A 439 13.74 0.83 -7.85
N LEU A 440 13.11 1.67 -7.01
CA LEU A 440 11.73 1.52 -6.54
C LEU A 440 10.95 2.82 -6.66
N THR A 441 9.64 2.74 -6.86
CA THR A 441 8.78 3.92 -6.64
C THR A 441 8.70 4.24 -5.15
N VAL A 442 8.50 5.52 -4.82
CA VAL A 442 8.33 5.96 -3.41
C VAL A 442 7.19 5.20 -2.70
N HIS A 443 6.14 4.83 -3.44
CA HIS A 443 5.00 4.09 -2.89
C HIS A 443 5.40 2.69 -2.42
N GLN A 444 6.27 2.01 -3.16
CA GLN A 444 6.80 0.69 -2.78
C GLN A 444 7.82 0.78 -1.64
N ALA A 445 8.45 1.95 -1.48
CA ALA A 445 9.40 2.20 -0.40
C ALA A 445 8.74 2.53 0.94
N LYS A 446 7.43 2.85 0.97
CA LYS A 446 6.70 3.10 2.22
C LYS A 446 6.78 1.87 3.14
N GLY A 447 7.13 2.11 4.40
CA GLY A 447 7.34 1.06 5.40
C GLY A 447 8.72 0.36 5.36
N ARG A 448 9.59 0.68 4.40
CA ARG A 448 10.95 0.13 4.28
C ARG A 448 12.01 1.18 4.61
N GLU A 449 13.23 0.74 4.88
CA GLU A 449 14.36 1.60 5.25
C GLU A 449 15.68 1.03 4.70
N TRP A 450 16.61 1.90 4.34
CA TRP A 450 17.94 1.57 3.80
C TRP A 450 19.03 2.40 4.47
N ASN A 451 20.30 2.03 4.32
CA ASN A 451 21.40 2.82 4.86
C ASN A 451 21.61 4.09 4.02
N HIS A 452 21.68 3.91 2.71
CA HIS A 452 21.97 4.96 1.73
C HIS A 452 20.91 4.99 0.63
N VAL A 453 20.31 6.15 0.39
CA VAL A 453 19.19 6.33 -0.56
C VAL A 453 19.54 7.40 -1.58
N GLY A 454 19.50 7.03 -2.87
CA GLY A 454 19.47 8.01 -3.95
C GLY A 454 18.02 8.33 -4.33
N VAL A 455 17.71 9.60 -4.54
CA VAL A 455 16.41 10.04 -5.05
C VAL A 455 16.54 10.68 -6.43
N VAL A 456 15.60 10.41 -7.32
CA VAL A 456 15.46 11.14 -8.58
C VAL A 456 14.38 12.18 -8.40
N LEU A 457 14.72 13.44 -8.66
CA LEU A 457 13.81 14.56 -8.51
C LEU A 457 13.63 15.27 -9.86
N SER A 458 12.38 15.64 -10.16
CA SER A 458 12.10 16.58 -11.24
C SER A 458 12.40 18.02 -10.80
N VAL A 459 12.59 18.92 -11.76
CA VAL A 459 12.76 20.37 -11.49
C VAL A 459 11.61 20.95 -10.65
N GLY A 460 10.38 20.47 -10.86
CA GLY A 460 9.24 20.88 -10.06
C GLY A 460 9.35 20.44 -8.59
N GLN A 461 9.84 19.23 -8.35
CA GLN A 461 10.07 18.71 -7.01
C GLN A 461 11.23 19.40 -6.30
N GLU A 462 12.30 19.76 -7.01
CA GLU A 462 13.39 20.57 -6.45
C GLU A 462 12.88 21.94 -6.01
N ARG A 463 12.04 22.60 -6.81
CA ARG A 463 11.38 23.86 -6.42
C ARG A 463 10.50 23.71 -5.18
N MET A 464 9.74 22.61 -5.06
CA MET A 464 8.96 22.33 -3.85
C MET A 464 9.85 22.20 -2.60
N LEU A 465 11.03 21.59 -2.73
CA LEU A 465 12.00 21.51 -1.62
C LEU A 465 12.61 22.88 -1.29
N ASP A 466 12.84 23.73 -2.29
CA ASP A 466 13.30 25.10 -2.08
C ASP A 466 12.25 25.96 -1.36
N ASP A 467 10.97 25.83 -1.73
CA ASP A 467 9.84 26.57 -1.15
C ASP A 467 9.46 26.07 0.27
N GLY A 468 9.76 24.80 0.56
CA GLY A 468 9.43 24.15 1.82
C GLY A 468 8.15 23.29 1.73
N LEU A 469 8.24 22.08 2.29
CA LEU A 469 7.16 21.11 2.25
C LEU A 469 6.06 21.42 3.27
N ARG A 470 4.86 20.88 3.01
CA ARG A 470 3.67 21.01 3.85
C ARG A 470 3.04 19.63 4.05
N GLU A 471 2.60 19.33 5.28
CA GLU A 471 1.89 18.08 5.57
C GLU A 471 0.55 17.99 4.84
N LEU A 472 0.09 16.76 4.56
CA LEU A 472 -1.16 16.47 3.84
C LEU A 472 -1.24 16.94 2.38
N GLU A 473 -0.23 17.66 1.87
CA GLU A 473 -0.09 17.96 0.44
C GLU A 473 0.48 16.72 -0.30
N PRO A 474 -0.24 16.14 -1.29
CA PRO A 474 0.10 14.81 -1.82
C PRO A 474 1.54 14.68 -2.34
N GLU A 475 2.00 15.59 -3.19
CA GLU A 475 3.37 15.52 -3.74
C GLU A 475 4.44 15.86 -2.69
N HIS A 476 4.12 16.69 -1.69
CA HIS A 476 5.03 16.97 -0.58
C HIS A 476 5.20 15.73 0.32
N CYS A 477 4.12 15.00 0.58
CA CYS A 477 4.18 13.72 1.30
C CYS A 477 5.02 12.68 0.55
N VAL A 478 4.90 12.61 -0.80
CA VAL A 478 5.77 11.76 -1.62
C VAL A 478 7.25 12.13 -1.41
N LEU A 479 7.60 13.40 -1.54
CA LEU A 479 8.97 13.86 -1.33
C LEU A 479 9.46 13.55 0.08
N TYR A 480 8.65 13.89 1.09
CA TYR A 480 8.98 13.61 2.48
C TYR A 480 9.22 12.13 2.75
N VAL A 481 8.39 11.24 2.20
CA VAL A 481 8.60 9.79 2.34
C VAL A 481 9.90 9.37 1.69
N ALA A 482 10.17 9.80 0.45
CA ALA A 482 11.39 9.46 -0.29
C ALA A 482 12.65 9.84 0.50
N LEU A 483 12.70 11.08 0.98
CA LEU A 483 13.85 11.65 1.67
C LEU A 483 14.07 11.09 3.08
N THR A 484 13.07 10.46 3.68
CA THR A 484 13.16 9.92 5.05
C THR A 484 13.37 8.41 5.11
N ARG A 485 13.66 7.74 3.98
CA ARG A 485 13.93 6.28 3.95
C ARG A 485 15.35 5.90 4.35
N ALA A 486 16.30 6.84 4.30
CA ALA A 486 17.69 6.60 4.63
C ALA A 486 17.97 6.65 6.13
N LYS A 487 18.90 5.80 6.59
CA LYS A 487 19.46 5.84 7.95
C LYS A 487 20.70 6.75 8.03
N TYR A 488 21.57 6.70 7.01
CA TYR A 488 22.87 7.37 7.02
C TYR A 488 23.00 8.48 5.99
N SER A 489 22.53 8.30 4.75
CA SER A 489 22.60 9.38 3.77
C SER A 489 21.49 9.33 2.73
N CYS A 490 21.05 10.53 2.32
CA CYS A 490 20.14 10.74 1.21
C CYS A 490 20.72 11.80 0.26
N GLY A 491 20.68 11.55 -1.05
CA GLY A 491 21.16 12.50 -2.05
C GLY A 491 20.43 12.38 -3.38
N VAL A 492 20.61 13.37 -4.24
CA VAL A 492 19.99 13.41 -5.56
C VAL A 492 20.87 12.68 -6.57
N LEU A 493 20.25 11.71 -7.24
CA LEU A 493 20.79 11.04 -8.42
C LEU A 493 20.52 11.94 -9.63
N ARG A 494 21.59 12.28 -10.35
CA ARG A 494 21.49 13.07 -11.58
C ARG A 494 21.66 12.18 -12.81
N ASN A 495 21.05 12.60 -13.91
CA ASN A 495 21.31 11.98 -15.20
C ASN A 495 22.75 12.33 -15.61
N PRO A 496 23.58 11.38 -16.08
CA PRO A 496 24.90 11.67 -16.63
C PRO A 496 24.89 12.82 -17.66
N HIS A 497 23.84 12.91 -18.49
CA HIS A 497 23.69 13.95 -19.49
C HIS A 497 23.43 15.36 -18.91
N GLU A 498 22.92 15.47 -17.68
CA GLU A 498 22.77 16.76 -16.98
C GLU A 498 24.06 17.23 -16.31
N LEU A 499 25.04 16.33 -16.14
CA LEU A 499 26.33 16.63 -15.52
C LEU A 499 27.41 17.07 -16.53
N GLY A 500 27.11 17.04 -17.84
CA GLY A 500 28.07 17.43 -18.88
C GLY A 500 29.32 16.54 -18.92
N ILE A 501 29.20 15.26 -18.55
CA ILE A 501 30.26 14.24 -18.58
C ILE A 501 29.97 13.22 -19.68
#